data_AF-A0A1I1TJ65-F1
#
_entry.id   AF-A0A1I1TJ65-F1
#
_cell.length_a   1.000
_cell.length_b   1.000
_cell.length_c   1.000
_cell.angle_alpha   90.00
_cell.angle_beta   90.00
_cell.angle_gamma   90.00
#
_symmetry.space_group_name_H-M   'P 1'
#
loop_
_entity.id
_entity.type
_entity.pdbx_description
1 polymer ?
#
loop_
_entity_poly.entity_id
_entity_poly.type
_entity_poly.pdbx_seq_one_letter_code
_entity_poly.pdbx_strand_id
1 'polypeptide(L)'
;MKMYILIKEDTPDKLVPVITAHASLACFRKFEHNENMQKWINGIFKKVVCVVSEKEFENAKMESENIVLTESSLENKEVCIAFVPRDEYSKMFKFFRMWTPQDNL
;
A
#
# COMPACT_ATOMS: atom_id res chain seq x y z
N MET A 1 12.34 9.00 2.66
CA MET A 1 11.11 8.86 1.86
C MET A 1 10.85 7.41 1.48
N LYS A 2 9.61 6.94 1.63
CA LYS A 2 9.17 5.59 1.21
C LYS A 2 7.69 5.61 0.90
N MET A 3 7.24 4.74 0.00
CA MET A 3 5.84 4.45 -0.23
C MET A 3 5.39 3.34 0.73
N TYR A 4 4.31 3.58 1.49
CA TYR A 4 3.62 2.51 2.18
C TYR A 4 2.53 1.92 1.30
N ILE A 5 2.40 0.60 1.36
CA ILE A 5 1.31 -0.18 0.77
C ILE A 5 0.79 -1.07 1.90
N LEU A 6 -0.48 -0.92 2.26
CA LEU A 6 -1.11 -1.75 3.28
C LEU A 6 -2.00 -2.78 2.59
N ILE A 7 -1.80 -4.04 2.93
CA ILE A 7 -2.61 -5.16 2.44
C ILE A 7 -3.47 -5.70 3.58
N LYS A 8 -4.73 -6.01 3.32
CA LYS A 8 -5.59 -6.64 4.31
C LYS A 8 -5.09 -8.04 4.64
N GLU A 9 -5.13 -8.41 5.92
CA GLU A 9 -4.61 -9.68 6.42
C GLU A 9 -5.31 -10.94 5.88
N ASP A 10 -6.53 -10.80 5.36
CA ASP A 10 -7.29 -11.87 4.71
C ASP A 10 -6.98 -12.03 3.21
N THR A 11 -6.07 -11.21 2.65
CA THR A 11 -5.66 -11.31 1.25
C THR A 11 -4.81 -12.57 1.03
N PRO A 12 -5.14 -13.44 0.06
CA PRO A 12 -4.34 -14.62 -0.24
C PRO A 12 -2.89 -14.26 -0.63
N ASP A 13 -1.91 -14.88 0.02
CA ASP A 13 -0.48 -14.61 -0.18
C ASP A 13 -0.04 -14.64 -1.65
N LYS A 14 -0.57 -15.60 -2.42
CA LYS A 14 -0.29 -15.72 -3.85
C LYS A 14 -0.67 -14.49 -4.68
N LEU A 15 -1.60 -13.66 -4.20
CA LEU A 15 -2.06 -12.45 -4.88
C LEU A 15 -1.31 -11.20 -4.39
N VAL A 16 -0.70 -11.22 -3.20
CA VAL A 16 -0.06 -10.04 -2.60
C VAL A 16 1.02 -9.42 -3.51
N PRO A 17 1.92 -10.18 -4.17
CA PRO A 17 2.89 -9.59 -5.09
C PRO A 17 2.25 -8.82 -6.27
N VAL A 18 1.19 -9.38 -6.85
CA VAL A 18 0.49 -8.76 -8.00
C VAL A 18 -0.30 -7.54 -7.56
N ILE A 19 -1.06 -7.65 -6.46
CA ILE A 19 -1.83 -6.54 -5.90
C ILE A 19 -0.91 -5.37 -5.54
N THR A 20 0.21 -5.63 -4.87
CA THR A 20 1.15 -4.55 -4.47
C THR A 20 1.85 -3.90 -5.65
N ALA A 21 2.12 -4.64 -6.73
CA ALA A 21 2.60 -4.08 -8.00
C ALA A 21 1.57 -3.14 -8.64
N HIS A 22 0.30 -3.58 -8.73
CA HIS A 22 -0.80 -2.74 -9.21
C HIS A 22 -0.98 -1.50 -8.34
N ALA A 23 -0.91 -1.64 -7.01
CA ALA A 23 -1.06 -0.54 -6.07
C ALA A 23 -0.02 0.56 -6.28
N SER A 24 1.26 0.18 -6.44
CA SER A 24 2.32 1.14 -6.73
C SER A 24 2.08 1.88 -8.05
N LEU A 25 1.68 1.16 -9.12
CA LEU A 25 1.47 1.77 -10.43
C LEU A 25 0.23 2.68 -10.45
N ALA A 26 -0.87 2.24 -9.84
CA ALA A 26 -2.10 3.03 -9.75
C ALA A 26 -1.88 4.28 -8.91
N CYS A 27 -1.14 4.18 -7.80
CA CYS A 27 -0.75 5.32 -6.98
C CYS A 27 0.12 6.30 -7.76
N PHE A 28 1.15 5.81 -8.46
CA PHE A 28 1.97 6.65 -9.33
C PHE A 28 1.11 7.38 -10.37
N ARG A 29 0.25 6.66 -11.10
CA ARG A 29 -0.61 7.25 -12.13
C ARG A 29 -1.56 8.32 -11.58
N LYS A 30 -2.15 8.09 -10.40
CA LYS A 30 -3.07 9.06 -9.78
C LYS A 30 -2.34 10.32 -9.31
N PHE A 31 -1.09 10.19 -8.87
CA PHE A 31 -0.30 11.27 -8.26
C PHE A 31 0.97 11.56 -9.04
N GLU A 32 0.95 11.39 -10.36
CA GLU A 32 2.15 11.46 -11.20
C GLU A 32 2.86 12.80 -11.07
N HIS A 33 2.10 13.90 -10.97
CA HIS A 33 2.66 15.24 -10.83
C HIS A 33 2.92 15.69 -9.39
N ASN A 34 2.70 14.81 -8.39
CA ASN A 34 3.02 15.13 -7.00
C ASN A 34 4.54 15.20 -6.80
N GLU A 35 5.02 16.26 -6.14
CA GLU A 35 6.47 16.45 -5.93
C GLU A 35 7.15 15.29 -5.19
N ASN A 36 6.50 14.74 -4.16
CA ASN A 36 7.08 13.63 -3.41
C ASN A 36 7.07 12.35 -4.23
N MET A 37 6.04 12.13 -5.06
CA MET A 37 6.02 11.01 -6.00
C MET A 37 7.19 11.12 -6.99
N GLN A 38 7.41 12.31 -7.57
CA GLN A 38 8.50 12.57 -8.50
C GLN A 38 9.90 12.45 -7.85
N LYS A 39 10.08 12.96 -6.63
CA LYS A 39 11.33 12.80 -5.88
C LYS A 39 11.59 11.32 -5.54
N TRP A 40 10.54 10.56 -5.24
CA TRP A 40 10.66 9.15 -4.87
C TRP A 40 11.00 8.26 -6.07
N ILE A 41 10.31 8.40 -7.21
CA ILE A 41 10.53 7.58 -8.41
C ILE A 41 11.92 7.81 -9.02
N ASN A 42 12.40 9.06 -8.99
CA ASN A 42 13.72 9.43 -9.50
C ASN A 42 14.84 9.31 -8.44
N GLY A 43 14.53 8.76 -7.28
CA GLY A 43 15.44 8.69 -6.13
C GLY A 43 15.44 7.31 -5.48
N ILE A 44 15.13 7.25 -4.19
CA ILE A 44 15.26 6.03 -3.37
C ILE A 44 14.30 4.91 -3.81
N PHE A 45 13.17 5.24 -4.43
CA PHE A 45 12.12 4.34 -4.94
C PHE A 45 11.66 3.20 -3.99
N LYS A 46 11.90 3.38 -2.68
CA LYS A 46 11.65 2.38 -1.63
C LYS A 46 10.16 2.22 -1.33
N LYS A 47 9.72 0.96 -1.24
CA LYS A 47 8.37 0.57 -0.83
C LYS A 47 8.43 -0.21 0.48
N VAL A 48 7.37 -0.11 1.27
CA VAL A 48 7.15 -0.95 2.45
C VAL A 48 5.74 -1.51 2.36
N VAL A 49 5.65 -2.83 2.33
CA VAL A 49 4.37 -3.55 2.36
C VAL A 49 4.10 -3.96 3.79
N CYS A 50 2.96 -3.54 4.33
CA CYS A 50 2.51 -3.93 5.65
C CYS A 50 1.19 -4.67 5.56
N VAL A 51 0.96 -5.56 6.52
CA VAL A 51 -0.32 -6.25 6.69
C VAL A 51 -1.13 -5.54 7.77
N VAL A 52 -2.42 -5.38 7.52
CA VAL A 52 -3.35 -4.66 8.40
C VAL A 52 -4.66 -5.41 8.58
N SER A 53 -5.24 -5.26 9.76
CA SER A 53 -6.62 -5.68 10.04
C SER A 53 -7.64 -4.80 9.32
N GLU A 54 -8.91 -5.24 9.27
CA GLU A 54 -10.01 -4.43 8.72
C GLU A 54 -10.08 -3.04 9.36
N LYS A 55 -10.00 -2.97 10.70
CA LYS A 55 -10.10 -1.72 11.44
C LYS A 55 -8.95 -0.77 11.12
N GLU A 56 -7.74 -1.30 10.99
CA GLU A 56 -6.56 -0.52 10.60
C GLU A 56 -6.68 -0.04 9.15
N PHE A 57 -7.20 -0.87 8.25
CA PHE A 57 -7.44 -0.53 6.86
C PHE A 57 -8.42 0.64 6.73
N GLU A 58 -9.58 0.56 7.40
CA GLU A 58 -10.57 1.64 7.43
C GLU A 58 -10.00 2.92 8.02
N ASN A 59 -9.22 2.81 9.10
CA ASN A 59 -8.57 3.98 9.68
C ASN A 59 -7.54 4.61 8.74
N ALA A 60 -6.78 3.79 8.00
CA ALA A 60 -5.76 4.25 7.09
C ALA A 60 -6.32 5.00 5.87
N LYS A 61 -7.59 4.76 5.48
CA LYS A 61 -8.27 5.54 4.43
C LYS A 61 -8.36 7.03 4.75
N MET A 62 -8.34 7.41 6.03
CA MET A 62 -8.35 8.81 6.46
C MET A 62 -7.01 9.53 6.24
N GLU A 63 -5.92 8.79 6.05
CA GLU A 63 -4.61 9.39 5.75
C GLU A 63 -4.64 9.98 4.33
N SER A 64 -4.20 11.21 4.15
CA SER A 64 -4.30 11.92 2.87
C SER A 64 -3.50 11.26 1.73
N GLU A 65 -3.81 11.65 0.49
CA GLU A 65 -3.09 11.24 -0.74
C GLU A 65 -2.90 9.73 -0.87
N ASN A 66 -4.00 9.01 -0.71
CA ASN A 66 -4.03 7.56 -0.85
C ASN A 66 -4.84 7.13 -2.09
N ILE A 67 -4.72 5.86 -2.43
CA ILE A 67 -5.58 5.15 -3.35
C ILE A 67 -5.91 3.77 -2.79
N VAL A 68 -7.20 3.45 -2.76
CA VAL A 68 -7.70 2.11 -2.44
C VAL A 68 -7.84 1.30 -3.73
N LEU A 69 -7.41 0.04 -3.69
CA LEU A 69 -7.52 -0.90 -4.79
C LEU A 69 -8.45 -2.04 -4.42
N THR A 70 -9.24 -2.45 -5.41
CA THR A 70 -10.07 -3.64 -5.38
C THR A 70 -9.45 -4.77 -6.21
N GLU A 71 -9.81 -6.01 -5.89
CA GLU A 71 -9.41 -7.18 -6.67
C GLU A 71 -10.63 -7.91 -7.24
N SER A 72 -10.70 -7.98 -8.57
CA SER A 72 -11.78 -8.62 -9.32
C SER A 72 -11.90 -10.12 -9.03
N SER A 73 -10.79 -10.83 -8.83
CA SER A 73 -10.80 -12.26 -8.49
C SER A 73 -11.32 -12.53 -7.07
N LEU A 74 -11.53 -11.47 -6.28
CA LEU A 74 -12.09 -11.50 -4.94
C LEU A 74 -13.40 -10.70 -4.88
N GLU A 75 -14.22 -10.78 -5.93
CA GLU A 75 -15.54 -10.14 -6.01
C GLU A 75 -15.48 -8.60 -5.88
N ASN A 76 -14.41 -7.98 -6.39
CA ASN A 76 -14.14 -6.55 -6.29
C ASN A 76 -14.00 -6.04 -4.84
N LYS A 77 -13.63 -6.90 -3.89
CA LYS A 77 -13.31 -6.47 -2.54
C LYS A 77 -12.13 -5.51 -2.54
N GLU A 78 -12.20 -4.50 -1.68
CA GLU A 78 -11.02 -3.69 -1.35
C GLU A 78 -10.00 -4.58 -0.64
N VAL A 79 -8.77 -4.60 -1.15
CA VAL A 79 -7.70 -5.48 -0.68
C VAL A 79 -6.47 -4.72 -0.23
N CYS A 80 -6.29 -3.51 -0.76
CA CYS A 80 -5.04 -2.79 -0.64
C CYS A 80 -5.25 -1.29 -0.65
N ILE A 81 -4.38 -0.55 0.04
CA ILE A 81 -4.29 0.90 -0.02
C ILE A 81 -2.82 1.30 -0.17
N ALA A 82 -2.54 2.20 -1.11
CA ALA A 82 -1.21 2.76 -1.34
C ALA A 82 -1.23 4.28 -1.12
N PHE A 83 -0.11 4.80 -0.62
CA PHE A 83 0.04 6.21 -0.26
C PHE A 83 1.12 6.87 -1.10
N VAL A 84 0.95 8.14 -1.43
CA VAL A 84 2.05 8.97 -1.94
C VAL A 84 3.26 8.82 -0.99
N PRO A 85 4.48 8.61 -1.52
CA PRO A 85 5.69 8.47 -0.71
C PRO A 85 5.91 9.71 0.16
N ARG A 86 6.31 9.53 1.42
CA ARG A 86 6.64 10.64 2.34
C ARG A 86 7.89 10.34 3.15
N ASP A 87 8.50 11.39 3.69
CA ASP A 87 9.53 11.26 4.73
C ASP A 87 8.91 10.92 6.09
N GLU A 88 7.81 11.59 6.43
CA GLU A 88 7.05 11.37 7.65
C GLU A 88 5.61 10.96 7.36
N TYR A 89 5.15 9.94 8.06
CA TYR A 89 3.76 9.49 8.10
C TYR A 89 3.22 9.67 9.51
N SER A 90 1.89 9.63 9.67
CA SER A 90 1.26 9.58 10.98
C SER A 90 1.83 8.43 11.83
N LYS A 91 1.84 8.62 13.16
CA LYS A 91 2.55 7.72 14.09
C LYS A 91 2.14 6.25 13.96
N MET A 92 0.88 5.98 13.56
CA MET A 92 0.36 4.63 13.35
C MET A 92 1.18 3.81 12.35
N PHE A 93 1.76 4.43 11.32
CA PHE A 93 2.56 3.74 10.29
C PHE A 93 3.84 3.09 10.81
N LYS A 94 4.31 3.48 12.00
CA LYS A 94 5.47 2.86 12.66
C LYS A 94 5.12 1.55 13.34
N PHE A 95 3.83 1.30 13.61
CA PHE A 95 3.35 0.13 14.33
C PHE A 95 2.76 -0.94 13.40
N PHE A 96 2.52 -0.61 12.12
CA PHE A 96 2.12 -1.61 11.15
C PHE A 96 3.18 -2.68 10.97
N ARG A 97 2.74 -3.93 11.03
CA ARG A 97 3.59 -5.10 10.85
C ARG A 97 3.91 -5.26 9.37
N MET A 98 5.19 -5.43 9.02
CA MET A 98 5.55 -5.71 7.64
C MET A 98 4.94 -7.04 7.20
N TRP A 99 4.45 -7.09 5.97
CA TRP A 99 3.98 -8.34 5.40
C TRP A 99 5.17 -9.25 5.12
N THR A 100 5.01 -10.53 5.40
CA THR A 100 5.94 -11.60 5.05
C THR A 100 5.12 -12.73 4.44
N PRO A 101 5.62 -13.42 3.40
CA PRO A 101 4.99 -14.64 2.92
C PRO A 101 4.82 -15.60 4.10
N GLN A 102 3.61 -16.15 4.27
CA GLN A 102 3.43 -17.30 5.15
C GLN A 102 3.83 -18.52 4.30
N ASP A 103 4.80 -19.31 4.76
CA ASP A 103 5.34 -20.48 4.07
C ASP A 103 4.30 -21.62 3.96
N ASN A 104 3.21 -21.38 3.24
CA ASN A 104 2.09 -22.29 3.03
C ASN A 104 2.18 -22.91 1.63
N LEU A 105 3.30 -23.56 1.32
CA LEU A 105 3.48 -24.38 0.11
C LEU A 105 2.93 -25.80 0.33
#